data_AF-A0A8T0ZXU8-F1
#
_entry.id   AF-A0A8T0ZXU8-F1
#
_cell.length_a   1.000
_cell.length_b   1.000
_cell.length_c   1.000
_cell.angle_alpha   90.00
_cell.angle_beta   90.00
_cell.angle_gamma   90.00
#
_symmetry.space_group_name_H-M   'P 1'
#
loop_
_entity.id
_entity.type
_entity.pdbx_description
1 polymer ?
#
loop_
_entity_poly.entity_id
_entity_poly.type
_entity_poly.pdbx_seq_one_letter_code
_entity_poly.pdbx_strand_id
1 'polypeptide(L)'
;MKLSSACAMLFGLLFTDFTNVANAQCPDVHIVFARGSGEMPGFGILGQPLVSGIAANLPGMSVSAYAVNYRAAYDQTSAGPGATDMTNHVVSVAQACPNTVFVLGGYSQGASVTDISISRLDLAWEKPFRSPWHRALRPS
;
A
#
# COMPACT_ATOMS: atom_id res chain seq x y z
N MET A 1 17.40 -26.23 -66.02
CA MET A 1 17.39 -26.05 -64.55
C MET A 1 17.27 -24.55 -64.30
N LYS A 2 16.13 -24.11 -63.76
CA LYS A 2 15.83 -22.71 -63.39
C LYS A 2 16.19 -22.53 -61.93
N LEU A 3 16.80 -21.39 -61.55
CA LEU A 3 16.62 -20.78 -60.23
C LEU A 3 17.02 -19.29 -60.32
N SER A 4 16.00 -18.44 -60.27
CA SER A 4 16.10 -16.98 -60.18
C SER A 4 16.40 -16.57 -58.74
N SER A 5 17.28 -15.58 -58.56
CA SER A 5 17.65 -15.03 -57.26
C SER A 5 16.62 -13.99 -56.79
N ALA A 6 16.12 -14.13 -55.57
CA ALA A 6 15.07 -13.29 -54.99
C ALA A 6 15.67 -12.15 -54.16
N CYS A 7 15.11 -10.96 -54.36
CA CYS A 7 15.39 -9.72 -53.65
C CYS A 7 14.93 -9.85 -52.18
N ALA A 8 15.86 -9.75 -51.23
CA ALA A 8 15.55 -9.70 -49.81
C ALA A 8 15.12 -8.27 -49.43
N MET A 9 13.83 -8.07 -49.15
CA MET A 9 13.33 -6.81 -48.60
C MET A 9 13.68 -6.73 -47.11
N LEU A 10 14.36 -5.66 -46.73
CA LEU A 10 14.61 -5.26 -45.34
C LEU A 10 13.27 -4.81 -44.70
N PHE A 11 12.72 -5.64 -43.83
CA PHE A 11 11.60 -5.27 -42.96
C PHE A 11 12.17 -4.66 -41.68
N GLY A 12 12.09 -3.33 -41.56
CA GLY A 12 12.42 -2.61 -40.33
C GLY A 12 11.42 -2.96 -39.23
N LEU A 13 11.88 -3.65 -38.19
CA LEU A 13 11.14 -3.86 -36.95
C LEU A 13 11.17 -2.56 -36.13
N LEU A 14 10.07 -1.81 -36.16
CA LEU A 14 9.77 -0.80 -35.16
C LEU A 14 9.40 -1.52 -33.87
N PHE A 15 10.36 -1.70 -32.96
CA PHE A 15 10.06 -2.02 -31.57
C PHE A 15 9.52 -0.76 -30.92
N THR A 16 8.19 -0.62 -30.86
CA THR A 16 7.55 0.28 -29.92
C THR A 16 7.74 -0.31 -28.53
N ASP A 17 8.69 0.22 -27.77
CA ASP A 17 8.77 0.00 -26.33
C ASP A 17 7.51 0.56 -25.67
N PHE A 18 6.47 -0.27 -25.54
CA PHE A 18 5.41 -0.01 -24.58
C PHE A 18 5.97 -0.31 -23.20
N THR A 19 6.74 0.63 -22.64
CA THR A 19 6.86 0.70 -21.20
C THR A 19 5.47 0.99 -20.66
N ASN A 20 4.71 -0.07 -20.30
CA ASN A 20 3.62 0.06 -19.36
C ASN A 20 4.26 0.47 -18.03
N VAL A 21 4.54 1.76 -17.88
CA VAL A 21 4.53 2.34 -16.54
C VAL A 21 3.08 2.16 -16.12
N ALA A 22 2.81 1.09 -15.37
CA ALA A 22 1.58 1.00 -14.62
C ALA A 22 1.61 2.22 -13.70
N ASN A 23 0.98 3.30 -14.15
CA ASN A 23 0.71 4.46 -13.32
C ASN A 23 -0.32 3.93 -12.33
N ALA A 24 0.16 3.23 -11.29
CA ALA A 24 -0.69 2.69 -10.25
C ALA A 24 -1.45 3.89 -9.72
N GLN A 25 -2.74 3.96 -10.10
CA GLN A 25 -3.53 5.14 -9.85
C GLN A 25 -3.61 5.30 -8.34
N CYS A 26 -2.97 6.33 -7.81
CA CYS A 26 -2.86 6.52 -6.38
C CYS A 26 -4.25 6.61 -5.78
N PRO A 27 -4.57 5.79 -4.76
CA PRO A 27 -5.87 5.82 -4.14
C PRO A 27 -6.03 7.13 -3.34
N ASP A 28 -7.24 7.69 -3.35
CA ASP A 28 -7.57 8.80 -2.46
C ASP A 28 -7.50 8.34 -1.00
N VAL A 29 -7.96 7.11 -0.73
CA VAL A 29 -7.94 6.49 0.60
C VAL A 29 -7.34 5.08 0.54
N HIS A 30 -6.37 4.80 1.41
CA HIS A 30 -5.76 3.48 1.56
C HIS A 30 -5.93 2.95 2.99
N ILE A 31 -6.69 1.86 3.12
CA ILE A 31 -7.00 1.23 4.40
C ILE A 31 -5.97 0.14 4.67
N VAL A 32 -5.31 0.17 5.83
CA VAL A 32 -4.40 -0.89 6.25
C VAL A 32 -4.91 -1.50 7.54
N PHE A 33 -5.22 -2.80 7.53
CA PHE A 33 -5.88 -3.45 8.65
C PHE A 33 -5.17 -4.72 9.11
N ALA A 34 -4.92 -4.81 10.43
CA ALA A 34 -4.37 -5.99 11.07
C ALA A 34 -5.49 -6.80 11.77
N ARG A 35 -5.65 -8.06 11.35
CA ARG A 35 -6.60 -9.02 11.92
C ARG A 35 -6.26 -9.40 13.38
N GLY A 36 -7.12 -10.15 14.05
CA GLY A 36 -6.90 -10.68 15.40
C GLY A 36 -6.16 -12.02 15.40
N SER A 37 -5.77 -12.47 16.60
CA SER A 37 -5.12 -13.77 16.81
C SER A 37 -6.00 -14.94 16.33
N GLY A 38 -5.38 -15.91 15.68
CA GLY A 38 -6.04 -17.11 15.18
C GLY A 38 -6.82 -16.92 13.89
N GLU A 39 -6.97 -15.69 13.40
CA GLU A 39 -7.69 -15.43 12.14
C GLU A 39 -6.86 -15.86 10.92
N MET A 40 -7.54 -16.38 9.89
CA MET A 40 -6.92 -16.74 8.62
C MET A 40 -6.36 -15.50 7.89
N PRO A 41 -5.34 -15.65 7.02
CA PRO A 41 -4.81 -14.55 6.22
C PRO A 41 -5.91 -13.76 5.49
N GLY A 42 -5.77 -12.43 5.47
CA GLY A 42 -6.78 -11.49 4.99
C GLY A 42 -7.21 -10.52 6.09
N PHE A 43 -8.36 -9.88 5.90
CA PHE A 43 -8.85 -8.81 6.77
C PHE A 43 -9.47 -9.31 8.10
N GLY A 44 -9.67 -10.62 8.26
CA GLY A 44 -10.39 -11.17 9.41
C GLY A 44 -11.88 -10.81 9.40
N ILE A 45 -12.58 -11.23 10.45
CA ILE A 45 -14.04 -11.10 10.58
C ILE A 45 -14.47 -9.63 10.73
N LEU A 46 -13.62 -8.78 11.29
CA LEU A 46 -13.93 -7.35 11.51
C LEU A 46 -13.37 -6.44 10.42
N GLY A 47 -12.23 -6.77 9.82
CA GLY A 47 -11.62 -5.90 8.82
C GLY A 47 -12.39 -5.89 7.51
N GLN A 48 -12.94 -7.03 7.07
CA GLN A 48 -13.70 -7.10 5.82
C GLN A 48 -14.94 -6.19 5.81
N PRO A 49 -15.84 -6.24 6.82
CA PRO A 49 -16.98 -5.32 6.88
C PRO A 49 -16.57 -3.87 7.12
N LEU A 50 -15.45 -3.60 7.81
CA LEU A 50 -14.93 -2.24 7.96
C LEU A 50 -14.49 -1.67 6.61
N VAL A 51 -13.70 -2.42 5.84
CA VAL A 51 -13.20 -2.00 4.52
C VAL A 51 -14.36 -1.75 3.57
N SER A 52 -15.33 -2.66 3.50
CA SER A 52 -16.50 -2.48 2.62
C SER A 52 -17.37 -1.30 3.07
N GLY A 53 -17.55 -1.11 4.39
CA GLY A 53 -18.30 0.00 4.94
C GLY A 53 -17.67 1.36 4.64
N ILE A 54 -16.35 1.49 4.79
CA ILE A 54 -15.63 2.74 4.44
C ILE A 54 -15.77 3.02 2.94
N ALA A 55 -15.50 2.03 2.09
CA ALA A 55 -15.62 2.20 0.63
C ALA A 55 -17.03 2.62 0.21
N ALA A 56 -18.07 2.05 0.82
CA ALA A 56 -19.46 2.40 0.53
C ALA A 56 -19.85 3.83 0.97
N ASN A 57 -19.18 4.38 1.97
CA ASN A 57 -19.46 5.72 2.51
C ASN A 57 -18.59 6.83 1.89
N LEU A 58 -17.71 6.50 0.93
CA LEU A 58 -16.85 7.46 0.23
C LEU A 58 -17.12 7.46 -1.29
N PRO A 59 -18.36 7.77 -1.72
CA PRO A 59 -18.68 7.81 -3.14
C PRO A 59 -17.84 8.88 -3.85
N GLY A 60 -17.31 8.53 -5.02
CA GLY A 60 -16.46 9.41 -5.82
C GLY A 60 -14.98 9.44 -5.42
N MET A 61 -14.59 8.72 -4.37
CA MET A 61 -13.19 8.51 -4.01
C MET A 61 -12.74 7.09 -4.39
N SER A 62 -11.50 6.97 -4.83
CA SER A 62 -10.83 5.69 -5.03
C SER A 62 -10.33 5.15 -3.68
N VAL A 63 -10.90 4.01 -3.27
CA VAL A 63 -10.54 3.34 -2.02
C VAL A 63 -9.83 2.03 -2.33
N SER A 64 -8.70 1.82 -1.68
CA SER A 64 -7.96 0.55 -1.73
C SER A 64 -7.65 0.07 -0.31
N ALA A 65 -7.31 -1.20 -0.16
CA ALA A 65 -7.06 -1.78 1.14
C ALA A 65 -5.93 -2.82 1.12
N TYR A 66 -5.23 -2.93 2.24
CA TYR A 66 -4.17 -3.90 2.49
C TYR A 66 -4.41 -4.62 3.82
N ALA A 67 -4.45 -5.95 3.76
CA ALA A 67 -4.48 -6.77 4.95
C ALA A 67 -3.04 -7.04 5.39
N VAL A 68 -2.71 -6.66 6.63
CA VAL A 68 -1.36 -6.84 7.16
C VAL A 68 -0.95 -8.32 7.11
N ASN A 69 0.21 -8.57 6.51
CA ASN A 69 0.71 -9.90 6.27
C ASN A 69 1.60 -10.35 7.43
N TYR A 70 0.98 -11.04 8.38
CA TYR A 70 1.67 -11.59 9.53
C TYR A 70 0.99 -12.86 10.04
N ARG A 71 1.63 -13.59 10.95
CA ARG A 71 1.16 -14.92 11.41
C ARG A 71 -0.14 -14.87 12.20
N ALA A 72 -0.40 -13.79 12.95
CA ALA A 72 -1.51 -13.69 13.90
C ALA A 72 -1.61 -14.90 14.85
N ALA A 73 -0.48 -15.37 15.39
CA ALA A 73 -0.50 -16.46 16.37
C ALA A 73 -1.23 -16.03 17.66
N TYR A 74 -1.65 -17.00 18.48
CA TYR A 74 -2.30 -16.70 19.76
C TYR A 74 -1.36 -16.03 20.78
N ASP A 75 -0.05 -16.24 20.65
CA ASP A 75 0.94 -15.46 21.38
C ASP A 75 1.12 -14.05 20.78
N GLN A 76 1.51 -13.09 21.61
CA GLN A 76 1.73 -11.70 21.19
C GLN A 76 3.04 -11.48 20.41
N THR A 77 3.86 -12.52 20.18
CA THR A 77 5.14 -12.37 19.46
C THR A 77 4.93 -12.01 18.00
N SER A 78 3.75 -12.29 17.46
CA SER A 78 3.34 -11.93 16.10
C SER A 78 3.09 -10.42 15.92
N ALA A 79 2.83 -9.65 16.99
CA ALA A 79 2.50 -8.23 16.88
C ALA A 79 3.67 -7.37 16.36
N GLY A 80 4.90 -7.63 16.81
CA GLY A 80 6.09 -6.91 16.36
C GLY A 80 6.37 -7.07 14.85
N PRO A 81 6.39 -8.30 14.32
CA PRO A 81 6.48 -8.56 12.88
C PRO A 81 5.32 -7.96 12.08
N GLY A 82 4.08 -8.07 12.57
CA GLY A 82 2.94 -7.44 11.91
C GLY A 82 3.07 -5.92 11.84
N ALA A 83 3.62 -5.28 12.88
CA ALA A 83 3.87 -3.85 12.85
C ALA A 83 4.97 -3.47 11.86
N THR A 84 5.97 -4.34 11.65
CA THR A 84 7.00 -4.12 10.62
C THR A 84 6.38 -4.15 9.23
N ASP A 85 5.53 -5.15 8.97
CA ASP A 85 4.82 -5.26 7.70
C ASP A 85 3.91 -4.05 7.43
N MET A 86 3.05 -3.67 8.39
CA MET A 86 2.20 -2.48 8.28
C MET A 86 3.03 -1.21 8.04
N THR A 87 4.09 -0.98 8.82
CA THR A 87 4.94 0.22 8.69
C THR A 87 5.60 0.28 7.30
N ASN A 88 6.18 -0.83 6.85
CA ASN A 88 6.86 -0.90 5.55
C ASN A 88 5.86 -0.64 4.40
N HIS A 89 4.66 -1.21 4.49
CA HIS A 89 3.62 -1.02 3.50
C HIS A 89 3.16 0.45 3.44
N VAL A 90 2.86 1.05 4.59
CA VAL A 90 2.45 2.47 4.66
C VAL A 90 3.53 3.39 4.10
N VAL A 91 4.80 3.19 4.49
CA VAL A 91 5.92 3.99 3.97
C VAL A 91 6.06 3.83 2.45
N SER A 92 5.96 2.59 1.94
CA SER A 92 6.06 2.32 0.51
C SER A 92 4.95 3.02 -0.27
N VAL A 93 3.70 2.95 0.20
CA VAL A 93 2.56 3.61 -0.47
C VAL A 93 2.69 5.13 -0.35
N ALA A 94 3.09 5.67 0.79
CA ALA A 94 3.24 7.11 0.98
C ALA A 94 4.35 7.71 0.09
N GLN A 95 5.42 6.95 -0.16
CA GLN A 95 6.49 7.36 -1.09
C GLN A 95 6.02 7.38 -2.55
N ALA A 96 5.21 6.39 -2.94
CA ALA A 96 4.66 6.32 -4.30
C ALA A 96 3.48 7.29 -4.51
N CYS A 97 2.69 7.53 -3.46
CA CYS A 97 1.42 8.24 -3.47
C CYS A 97 1.33 9.21 -2.29
N PRO A 98 2.01 10.36 -2.34
CA PRO A 98 2.14 11.29 -1.21
C PRO A 98 0.83 11.98 -0.80
N ASN A 99 -0.20 11.93 -1.64
CA ASN A 99 -1.52 12.52 -1.37
C ASN A 99 -2.55 11.51 -0.84
N THR A 100 -2.20 10.22 -0.77
CA THR A 100 -3.10 9.19 -0.26
C THR A 100 -3.36 9.38 1.23
N VAL A 101 -4.63 9.37 1.62
CA VAL A 101 -5.03 9.36 3.04
C VAL A 101 -5.02 7.93 3.56
N PHE A 102 -4.34 7.70 4.68
CA PHE A 102 -4.26 6.38 5.30
C PHE A 102 -5.30 6.21 6.41
N VAL A 103 -5.97 5.06 6.41
CA VAL A 103 -6.81 4.60 7.53
C VAL A 103 -6.15 3.35 8.10
N LEU A 104 -5.53 3.48 9.28
CA LEU A 104 -4.89 2.35 9.96
C LEU A 104 -5.85 1.78 11.00
N GLY A 105 -5.99 0.46 11.04
CA GLY A 105 -6.85 -0.19 12.02
C GLY A 105 -6.38 -1.59 12.38
N GLY A 106 -6.89 -2.09 13.50
CA GLY A 106 -6.70 -3.48 13.86
C GLY A 106 -7.53 -3.88 15.07
N TYR A 107 -7.69 -5.19 15.24
CA TYR A 107 -8.52 -5.78 16.28
C TYR A 107 -7.72 -6.78 17.14
N SER A 108 -7.94 -6.75 18.47
CA SER A 108 -7.25 -7.63 19.42
C SER A 108 -5.72 -7.51 19.28
N GLN A 109 -4.98 -8.57 18.96
CA GLN A 109 -3.55 -8.49 18.64
C GLN A 109 -3.24 -7.54 17.48
N GLY A 110 -4.14 -7.42 16.50
CA GLY A 110 -4.03 -6.44 15.42
C GLY A 110 -4.09 -5.00 15.89
N ALA A 111 -4.75 -4.72 17.02
CA ALA A 111 -4.70 -3.39 17.63
C ALA A 111 -3.29 -3.09 18.15
N SER A 112 -2.62 -4.07 18.77
CA SER A 112 -1.20 -3.94 19.15
C SER A 112 -0.28 -3.75 17.94
N VAL A 113 -0.54 -4.46 16.83
CA VAL A 113 0.18 -4.24 15.56
C VAL A 113 0.05 -2.78 15.11
N THR A 114 -1.18 -2.24 15.16
CA THR A 114 -1.48 -0.87 14.72
C THR A 114 -0.81 0.16 15.61
N ASP A 115 -0.91 0.01 16.92
CA ASP A 115 -0.31 0.92 17.92
C ASP A 115 1.23 1.00 17.80
N ILE A 116 1.89 -0.16 17.66
CA ILE A 116 3.34 -0.22 17.43
C ILE A 116 3.70 0.44 16.09
N SER A 117 2.87 0.28 15.06
CA SER A 117 3.12 0.88 13.75
C SER A 117 3.02 2.39 13.77
N ILE A 118 1.99 2.94 14.41
CA ILE A 118 1.83 4.40 14.59
C ILE A 118 3.06 4.97 15.30
N SER A 119 3.47 4.34 16.40
CA SER A 119 4.68 4.75 17.13
C SER A 119 5.94 4.76 16.24
N ARG A 120 6.08 3.81 15.31
CA ARG A 120 7.22 3.76 14.37
C ARG A 120 7.12 4.80 13.27
N LEU A 121 5.92 5.05 12.76
CA LEU A 121 5.66 6.06 11.73
C LEU A 121 5.93 7.46 12.26
N ASP A 122 5.52 7.76 13.50
CA ASP A 122 5.84 9.03 14.15
C ASP A 122 7.35 9.27 14.23
N LEU A 123 8.12 8.25 14.64
CA LEU A 123 9.59 8.33 14.67
C LEU A 123 10.21 8.48 13.27
N ALA A 124 9.62 7.87 12.25
CA ALA A 124 10.07 8.01 10.86
C ALA A 124 9.76 9.42 10.32
N TRP A 125 8.62 9.98 10.71
CA TRP A 125 8.14 11.28 10.28
C TRP A 125 8.73 12.43 11.09
N GLU A 126 9.22 12.23 12.31
CA GLU A 126 9.90 13.31 13.04
C GLU A 126 11.28 13.68 12.44
N LYS A 127 11.95 12.76 11.74
CA LYS A 127 13.30 13.02 11.20
C LYS A 127 13.33 14.01 10.02
N PRO A 128 12.35 14.03 9.08
CA PRO A 128 12.25 15.06 8.05
C PRO A 128 11.70 16.43 8.52
N PHE A 129 11.01 16.49 9.67
CA PHE A 129 10.20 17.66 10.08
C PHE A 129 10.98 18.78 10.78
N ARG A 130 12.31 18.67 10.83
CA ARG A 130 13.22 19.73 11.32
C ARG A 130 13.84 20.58 10.21
N SER A 131 13.35 20.55 8.96
CA SER A 131 13.79 21.52 7.95
C SER A 131 12.97 22.83 8.08
N PRO A 132 13.59 24.04 8.01
CA PRO A 132 12.89 25.32 8.21
C PRO A 132 11.81 25.66 7.17
N TRP A 133 11.63 24.85 6.13
CA TRP A 133 10.82 25.20 4.95
C TRP A 133 9.34 24.81 5.04
N HIS A 134 8.89 24.09 6.07
CA HIS A 134 7.51 23.59 6.15
C HIS A 134 6.64 24.28 7.22
N ARG A 135 6.69 25.62 7.27
CA ARG A 135 5.64 26.43 7.93
C ARG A 135 4.39 26.64 7.03
N ALA A 136 4.41 26.17 5.77
CA ALA A 136 3.43 26.52 4.75
C ALA A 136 2.19 25.60 4.64
N LEU A 137 2.04 24.57 5.48
CA LEU A 137 0.89 23.65 5.43
C LEU A 137 0.06 23.62 6.74
N ARG A 138 0.10 24.69 7.53
CA ARG A 138 -0.97 24.91 8.52
C ARG A 138 -2.15 25.59 7.81
N PRO A 139 -3.39 25.07 7.94
CA PRO A 139 -4.56 25.89 7.63
C PRO A 139 -4.54 27.10 8.58
N SER A 140 -4.90 28.27 8.04
CA SER A 140 -5.03 29.54 8.77
C SER A 140 -5.94 29.43 9.98
#